data_AF-A0A5D6YAQ3-F1
#
_entry.id   AF-A0A5D6YAQ3-F1
#
_cell.length_a   1.000
_cell.length_b   1.000
_cell.length_c   1.000
_cell.angle_alpha   90.00
_cell.angle_beta   90.00
_cell.angle_gamma   90.00
#
_symmetry.space_group_name_H-M   'P 1'
#
loop_
_entity.id
_entity.type
_entity.pdbx_description
1 polymer ?
#
loop_
_entity_poly.entity_id
_entity_poly.type
_entity_poly.pdbx_seq_one_letter_code
_entity_poly.pdbx_strand_id
1 'polypeptide(L)'
;MTSEAKEPRVGAAAGLCAMVSWCFQAPQPDVTSDDDAVYMTRQQQQLSQRSLSLFRSDSASSSAAEPQVELAGYQEPPRWVKDTVADVCAVCDGGFDLFNRRHHCRGCGRVCCAKCASQSDRVVKFGFLTPVRLCTPCAAQAARENEFYETHLPLLEAGEVLNKHGLLRKRAVQFRFIRSKSILQYQRIDMELRQFHGDIKAISLDMITSVREAALDKENPSLGFVIVAGDEEHRFDAPTALKRTQWVQAIRCARDVRNALIASEREKRARLLAQENDEIKKMADTMRRLEDRKASFHEDRLRKRAERRESLRAKYSVSSATSAS
;
A
#
# COMPACT_ATOMS: atom_id res chain seq x y z
N MET A 1 -78.10 -45.82 -13.06
CA MET A 1 -79.02 -44.80 -13.58
C MET A 1 -78.34 -43.47 -13.33
N THR A 2 -77.35 -43.14 -14.18
CA THR A 2 -77.50 -42.30 -15.40
C THR A 2 -77.73 -40.84 -14.99
N SER A 3 -76.95 -39.84 -15.41
CA SER A 3 -76.00 -39.77 -16.53
C SER A 3 -75.36 -38.39 -16.58
N GLU A 4 -74.08 -38.36 -16.96
CA GLU A 4 -73.38 -37.43 -17.86
C GLU A 4 -73.68 -35.92 -17.85
N ALA A 5 -72.61 -35.13 -17.73
CA ALA A 5 -72.06 -34.28 -18.82
C ALA A 5 -70.68 -33.76 -18.34
N LYS A 6 -69.52 -34.23 -18.82
CA LYS A 6 -68.88 -34.24 -20.15
C LYS A 6 -68.43 -32.85 -20.63
N GLU A 7 -67.11 -32.68 -20.69
CA GLU A 7 -66.36 -31.53 -21.24
C GLU A 7 -66.83 -31.13 -22.65
N PRO A 8 -66.42 -29.92 -23.10
CA PRO A 8 -65.46 -29.95 -24.20
C PRO A 8 -64.21 -29.06 -24.00
N ARG A 9 -63.18 -29.51 -24.70
CA ARG A 9 -61.80 -29.04 -24.78
C ARG A 9 -61.59 -27.84 -25.72
N VAL A 10 -60.63 -27.01 -25.31
CA VAL A 10 -59.55 -26.36 -26.10
C VAL A 10 -59.93 -25.34 -27.18
N GLY A 11 -59.59 -24.08 -26.90
CA GLY A 11 -59.37 -23.01 -27.88
C GLY A 11 -58.20 -22.14 -27.42
N ALA A 12 -57.15 -22.10 -28.23
CA ALA A 12 -55.90 -21.40 -27.97
C ALA A 12 -56.07 -19.87 -27.92
N ALA A 13 -55.39 -19.20 -27.00
CA ALA A 13 -54.85 -17.84 -27.17
C ALA A 13 -54.00 -17.44 -25.94
N ALA A 14 -52.81 -18.02 -25.81
CA ALA A 14 -51.72 -17.32 -25.12
C ALA A 14 -51.20 -16.27 -26.10
N GLY A 15 -51.64 -15.02 -25.93
CA GLY A 15 -51.21 -13.93 -26.79
C GLY A 15 -51.57 -12.57 -26.19
N LEU A 16 -50.52 -11.77 -25.95
CA LEU A 16 -50.54 -10.32 -25.77
C LEU A 16 -50.90 -9.79 -24.37
N CYS A 17 -49.96 -9.90 -23.43
CA CYS A 17 -49.67 -8.79 -22.51
C CYS A 17 -48.25 -8.89 -21.90
N ALA A 18 -47.23 -8.87 -22.75
CA ALA A 18 -45.83 -8.75 -22.31
C ALA A 18 -45.06 -7.81 -23.23
N MET A 19 -45.59 -6.61 -23.45
CA MET A 19 -44.86 -5.53 -24.12
C MET A 19 -45.20 -4.22 -23.42
N VAL A 20 -44.63 -3.97 -22.23
CA VAL A 20 -44.09 -2.67 -21.75
C VAL A 20 -43.44 -2.94 -20.38
N SER A 21 -42.21 -3.47 -20.35
CA SER A 21 -41.32 -3.28 -19.18
C SER A 21 -39.84 -3.60 -19.48
N TRP A 22 -39.38 -3.38 -20.71
CA TRP A 22 -37.98 -3.61 -21.12
C TRP A 22 -37.37 -2.33 -21.69
N CYS A 23 -37.27 -1.27 -20.88
CA CYS A 23 -36.48 -0.08 -21.26
C CYS A 23 -35.62 0.50 -20.12
N PHE A 24 -35.47 -0.17 -18.98
CA PHE A 24 -34.54 0.26 -17.93
C PHE A 24 -33.81 -0.94 -17.31
N GLN A 25 -33.04 -1.66 -18.13
CA GLN A 25 -31.91 -2.40 -17.58
C GLN A 25 -30.75 -1.41 -17.45
N ALA A 26 -30.34 -1.13 -16.21
CA ALA A 26 -29.09 -0.43 -15.95
C ALA A 26 -27.95 -1.12 -16.72
N PRO A 27 -26.95 -0.37 -17.24
CA PRO A 27 -25.84 -0.98 -17.96
C PRO A 27 -25.20 -2.02 -17.05
N GLN A 28 -25.17 -3.27 -17.52
CA GLN A 28 -24.46 -4.34 -16.83
C GLN A 28 -22.99 -3.89 -16.70
N PRO A 29 -22.39 -3.97 -15.51
CA PRO A 29 -20.99 -3.63 -15.35
C PRO A 29 -20.17 -4.58 -16.22
N ASP A 30 -19.33 -3.98 -17.07
CA ASP A 30 -18.45 -4.68 -17.99
C ASP A 30 -17.59 -5.69 -17.23
N VAL A 31 -17.77 -6.97 -17.54
CA VAL A 31 -17.08 -8.10 -16.91
C VAL A 31 -15.67 -8.16 -17.47
N THR A 32 -14.72 -7.36 -16.96
CA THR A 32 -13.27 -7.59 -17.12
C THR A 32 -12.39 -6.78 -16.15
N SER A 33 -12.48 -6.98 -14.82
CA SER A 33 -11.41 -6.44 -13.94
C SER A 33 -11.26 -7.01 -12.53
N ASP A 34 -12.20 -7.79 -11.99
CA ASP A 34 -12.20 -8.13 -10.55
C ASP A 34 -11.78 -9.57 -10.20
N ASP A 35 -11.58 -10.47 -11.17
CA ASP A 35 -11.31 -11.89 -10.89
C ASP A 35 -9.97 -12.14 -10.17
N ASP A 36 -8.93 -11.36 -10.47
CA ASP A 36 -7.60 -11.55 -9.87
C ASP A 36 -7.55 -11.13 -8.39
N ALA A 37 -8.31 -10.10 -8.00
CA ALA A 37 -8.44 -9.66 -6.61
C ALA A 37 -9.23 -10.67 -5.76
N VAL A 38 -10.23 -11.31 -6.37
CA VAL A 38 -11.01 -12.40 -5.76
C VAL A 38 -10.13 -13.64 -5.57
N TYR A 39 -9.27 -13.98 -6.52
CA TYR A 39 -8.31 -15.09 -6.39
C TYR A 39 -7.34 -14.89 -5.22
N MET A 40 -6.82 -13.67 -5.04
CA MET A 40 -5.91 -13.34 -3.92
C MET A 40 -6.61 -13.39 -2.57
N THR A 41 -7.82 -12.84 -2.47
CA THR A 41 -8.65 -12.92 -1.25
C THR A 41 -8.94 -14.38 -0.89
N ARG A 42 -9.23 -15.23 -1.89
CA ARG A 42 -9.49 -16.65 -1.71
C ARG A 42 -8.25 -17.43 -1.28
N GLN A 43 -7.07 -17.14 -1.85
CA GLN A 43 -5.81 -17.75 -1.44
C GLN A 43 -5.41 -17.33 -0.01
N GLN A 44 -5.62 -16.07 0.35
CA GLN A 44 -5.38 -15.56 1.70
C GLN A 44 -6.33 -16.17 2.73
N GLN A 45 -7.63 -16.28 2.42
CA GLN A 45 -8.61 -16.99 3.25
C GLN A 45 -8.25 -18.48 3.40
N GLN A 46 -7.78 -19.14 2.34
CA GLN A 46 -7.35 -20.55 2.42
C GLN A 46 -6.08 -20.75 3.27
N LEU A 47 -5.11 -19.83 3.21
CA LEU A 47 -3.90 -19.89 4.03
C LEU A 47 -4.18 -19.53 5.50
N SER A 48 -5.04 -18.54 5.75
CA SER A 48 -5.56 -18.18 7.07
C SER A 48 -6.35 -19.34 7.71
N GLN A 49 -7.26 -19.96 6.96
CA GLN A 49 -8.04 -21.12 7.43
C GLN A 49 -7.15 -22.35 7.68
N ARG A 50 -6.11 -22.57 6.85
CA ARG A 50 -5.12 -23.62 7.10
C ARG A 50 -4.33 -23.38 8.38
N SER A 51 -3.95 -22.14 8.66
CA SER A 51 -3.30 -21.74 9.91
C SER A 51 -4.19 -22.02 11.13
N LEU A 52 -5.52 -21.81 11.02
CA LEU A 52 -6.47 -22.07 12.10
C LEU A 52 -6.84 -23.57 12.23
N SER A 53 -6.81 -24.33 11.14
CA SER A 53 -7.13 -25.77 11.15
C SER A 53 -6.02 -26.66 11.70
N LEU A 54 -4.77 -26.19 11.71
CA LEU A 54 -3.66 -26.89 12.38
C LEU A 54 -3.76 -26.85 13.92
N PHE A 55 -4.67 -26.04 14.48
CA PHE A 55 -4.89 -25.92 15.93
C PHE A 55 -6.02 -26.80 16.48
N ARG A 56 -6.59 -27.70 15.67
CA ARG A 56 -7.67 -28.59 16.15
C ARG A 56 -7.42 -30.04 15.76
N SER A 57 -6.45 -30.65 16.43
CA SER A 57 -6.48 -32.06 16.85
C SER A 57 -5.39 -32.30 17.89
N ASP A 58 -5.81 -32.83 19.05
CA ASP A 58 -4.98 -33.23 20.19
C ASP A 58 -3.91 -34.26 19.81
N SER A 59 -2.71 -34.11 20.40
CA SER A 59 -1.95 -35.13 21.14
C SER A 59 -0.44 -34.91 21.04
N ALA A 60 0.17 -34.69 22.21
CA ALA A 60 1.59 -34.65 22.55
C ALA A 60 2.61 -35.14 21.49
N SER A 61 3.43 -34.20 20.98
CA SER A 61 4.86 -34.43 20.78
C SER A 61 5.59 -33.09 20.72
N SER A 62 6.69 -33.02 21.46
CA SER A 62 7.58 -31.87 21.56
C SER A 62 8.26 -31.58 20.21
N SER A 63 7.92 -30.47 19.57
CA SER A 63 8.84 -29.79 18.65
C SER A 63 8.65 -28.29 18.78
N ALA A 64 9.76 -27.55 18.76
CA ALA A 64 9.83 -26.14 19.08
C ALA A 64 8.82 -25.32 18.25
N ALA A 65 7.87 -24.68 18.93
CA ALA A 65 6.97 -23.73 18.29
C ALA A 65 7.78 -22.53 17.79
N GLU A 66 7.83 -22.31 16.46
CA GLU A 66 8.38 -21.08 15.90
C GLU A 66 7.56 -19.88 16.42
N PRO A 67 8.22 -18.75 16.78
CA PRO A 67 7.51 -17.57 17.24
C PRO A 67 6.66 -16.99 16.10
N GLN A 68 5.34 -17.20 16.18
CA GLN A 68 4.37 -16.63 15.24
C GLN A 68 4.16 -15.16 15.62
N VAL A 69 4.75 -14.23 14.86
CA VAL A 69 4.53 -12.79 15.04
C VAL A 69 3.16 -12.42 14.49
N GLU A 70 2.16 -12.27 15.37
CA GLU A 70 0.82 -11.83 14.98
C GLU A 70 0.77 -10.30 14.82
N LEU A 71 0.91 -9.83 13.58
CA LEU A 71 0.89 -8.41 13.26
C LEU A 71 -0.57 -7.91 13.20
N ALA A 72 -1.02 -7.19 14.23
CA ALA A 72 -2.31 -6.48 14.15
C ALA A 72 -2.30 -5.47 12.98
N GLY A 73 -3.24 -5.63 12.05
CA GLY A 73 -3.43 -4.72 10.89
C GLY A 73 -2.54 -5.03 9.69
N TYR A 74 -2.70 -6.21 9.08
CA TYR A 74 -2.05 -6.53 7.80
C TYR A 74 -2.39 -5.47 6.74
N GLN A 75 -1.39 -5.09 5.95
CA GLN A 75 -1.61 -4.30 4.75
C GLN A 75 -2.21 -5.20 3.65
N GLU A 76 -3.04 -4.62 2.80
CA GLU A 76 -3.51 -5.33 1.61
C GLU A 76 -2.31 -5.64 0.68
N PRO A 77 -2.20 -6.90 0.20
CA PRO A 77 -1.17 -7.26 -0.77
C PRO A 77 -1.37 -6.48 -2.07
N PRO A 78 -0.29 -6.22 -2.81
CA PRO A 78 -0.37 -5.46 -4.05
C PRO A 78 -1.16 -6.23 -5.13
N ARG A 79 -1.97 -5.50 -5.89
CA ARG A 79 -2.61 -6.04 -7.11
C ARG A 79 -1.54 -6.44 -8.11
N TRP A 80 -1.76 -7.56 -8.78
CA TRP A 80 -0.88 -8.04 -9.83
C TRP A 80 -1.05 -7.21 -11.10
N VAL A 81 0.07 -6.91 -11.74
CA VAL A 81 0.08 -6.27 -13.05
C VAL A 81 -0.35 -7.31 -14.09
N LYS A 82 -1.32 -6.97 -14.94
CA LYS A 82 -1.79 -7.86 -16.01
C LYS A 82 -0.64 -8.18 -16.96
N ASP A 83 -0.56 -9.43 -17.41
CA ASP A 83 0.50 -9.87 -18.33
C ASP A 83 0.49 -9.10 -19.66
N THR A 84 -0.68 -8.62 -20.09
CA THR A 84 -0.87 -7.88 -21.35
C THR A 84 -0.21 -6.50 -21.37
N VAL A 85 0.14 -5.95 -20.20
CA VAL A 85 0.80 -4.63 -20.09
C VAL A 85 2.28 -4.77 -19.71
N ALA A 86 2.79 -5.99 -19.60
CA ALA A 86 4.16 -6.28 -19.20
C ALA A 86 4.91 -7.00 -20.33
N ASP A 87 5.59 -6.20 -21.16
CA ASP A 87 6.42 -6.69 -22.27
C ASP A 87 7.84 -7.07 -21.82
N VAL A 88 8.30 -6.48 -20.72
CA VAL A 88 9.65 -6.66 -20.18
C VAL A 88 9.64 -6.97 -18.68
N CYS A 89 10.67 -7.68 -18.21
CA CYS A 89 10.87 -7.95 -16.80
C CYS A 89 11.06 -6.65 -16.00
N ALA A 90 10.27 -6.43 -14.97
CA ALA A 90 10.33 -5.21 -14.13
C ALA A 90 11.58 -5.07 -13.23
N VAL A 91 12.64 -5.83 -13.50
CA VAL A 91 13.88 -5.87 -12.70
C VAL A 91 15.11 -5.79 -13.60
N CYS A 92 15.15 -6.58 -14.69
CA CYS A 92 16.29 -6.61 -15.60
C CYS A 92 15.97 -6.13 -17.02
N ASP A 93 14.73 -5.67 -17.27
CA ASP A 93 14.23 -5.19 -18.57
C ASP A 93 14.33 -6.21 -19.72
N GLY A 94 14.60 -7.47 -19.41
CA GLY A 94 14.61 -8.55 -20.40
C GLY A 94 13.20 -8.82 -20.95
N GLY A 95 13.05 -8.81 -22.27
CA GLY A 95 11.80 -9.07 -22.97
C GLY A 95 11.26 -10.48 -22.71
N PHE A 96 9.94 -10.61 -22.61
CA PHE A 96 9.30 -11.91 -22.45
C PHE A 96 9.05 -12.59 -23.80
N ASP A 97 9.28 -13.90 -23.86
CA ASP A 97 9.06 -14.73 -25.04
C ASP A 97 8.65 -16.16 -24.62
N LEU A 98 8.68 -17.13 -25.55
CA LEU A 98 8.30 -18.52 -25.27
C LEU A 98 9.21 -19.22 -24.25
N PHE A 99 10.47 -18.77 -24.10
CA PHE A 99 11.47 -19.34 -23.20
C PHE A 99 11.62 -18.51 -21.92
N ASN A 100 11.48 -17.19 -22.01
CA ASN A 100 11.49 -16.26 -20.89
C ASN A 100 10.05 -15.96 -20.46
N ARG A 101 9.52 -16.79 -19.57
CA ARG A 101 8.13 -16.71 -19.10
C ARG A 101 7.93 -15.65 -18.01
N ARG A 102 6.70 -15.15 -17.94
CA ARG A 102 6.23 -14.16 -16.96
C ARG A 102 5.96 -14.80 -15.59
N HIS A 103 6.33 -14.11 -14.52
CA HIS A 103 6.04 -14.49 -13.14
C HIS A 103 5.72 -13.28 -12.26
N HIS A 104 4.68 -13.37 -11.44
CA HIS A 104 4.34 -12.29 -10.52
C HIS A 104 5.09 -12.40 -9.19
N CYS A 105 5.65 -11.28 -8.76
CA CYS A 105 6.14 -11.11 -7.39
C CYS A 105 4.96 -10.91 -6.43
N ARG A 106 4.84 -11.72 -5.38
CA ARG A 106 3.76 -11.57 -4.38
C ARG A 106 3.95 -10.34 -3.48
N GLY A 107 5.18 -9.81 -3.40
CA GLY A 107 5.52 -8.64 -2.60
C GLY A 107 5.28 -7.28 -3.29
N CYS A 108 5.28 -7.21 -4.63
CA CYS A 108 5.05 -5.95 -5.36
C CYS A 108 4.05 -6.04 -6.51
N GLY A 109 3.57 -7.23 -6.87
CA GLY A 109 2.62 -7.47 -7.95
C GLY A 109 3.18 -7.35 -9.37
N ARG A 110 4.45 -6.94 -9.53
CA ARG A 110 5.09 -6.76 -10.84
C ARG A 110 5.44 -8.09 -11.50
N VAL A 111 5.50 -8.07 -12.84
CA VAL A 111 5.88 -9.21 -13.67
C VAL A 111 7.41 -9.27 -13.83
N CYS A 112 7.98 -10.44 -13.57
CA CYS A 112 9.42 -10.70 -13.54
C CYS A 112 9.75 -12.00 -14.29
N CYS A 113 10.99 -12.13 -14.76
CA CYS A 113 11.50 -13.40 -15.30
C CYS A 113 11.87 -14.39 -14.19
N ALA A 114 12.09 -15.66 -14.56
CA ALA A 114 12.43 -16.73 -13.60
C ALA A 114 13.71 -16.42 -12.80
N LYS A 115 14.71 -15.81 -13.44
CA LYS A 115 15.98 -15.43 -12.80
C LYS A 115 15.76 -14.37 -11.72
N CYS A 116 15.00 -13.33 -12.04
CA CYS A 116 14.70 -12.22 -11.15
C CYS A 116 13.66 -12.56 -10.07
N ALA A 117 12.88 -13.64 -10.22
CA ALA A 117 11.91 -14.12 -9.24
C ALA A 117 12.21 -15.58 -8.82
N SER A 118 13.48 -15.83 -8.50
CA SER A 118 14.03 -17.13 -8.10
C SER A 118 13.96 -17.40 -6.60
N GLN A 119 13.72 -16.37 -5.78
CA GLN A 119 13.69 -16.47 -4.32
C GLN A 119 12.25 -16.50 -3.80
N SER A 120 12.06 -17.14 -2.64
CA SER A 120 10.80 -17.11 -1.91
C SER A 120 11.06 -16.81 -0.44
N ASP A 121 10.23 -15.96 0.16
CA ASP A 121 10.33 -15.60 1.57
C ASP A 121 8.95 -15.20 2.13
N ARG A 122 8.81 -15.16 3.45
CA ARG A 122 7.61 -14.69 4.15
C ARG A 122 7.49 -13.18 3.98
N VAL A 123 6.27 -12.68 3.85
CA VAL A 123 5.99 -11.24 3.84
C VAL A 123 4.92 -10.96 4.88
N VAL A 124 5.37 -10.88 6.13
CA VAL A 124 4.52 -10.81 7.33
C VAL A 124 3.55 -9.62 7.24
N LYS A 125 3.99 -8.46 6.75
CA LYS A 125 3.13 -7.27 6.61
C LYS A 125 1.90 -7.46 5.70
N PHE A 126 1.90 -8.44 4.80
CA PHE A 126 0.77 -8.79 3.94
C PHE A 126 0.03 -10.06 4.40
N GLY A 127 0.41 -10.63 5.55
CA GLY A 127 -0.15 -11.89 6.05
C GLY A 127 0.37 -13.14 5.34
N PHE A 128 1.44 -13.03 4.53
CA PHE A 128 2.10 -14.18 3.93
C PHE A 128 3.06 -14.82 4.95
N LEU A 129 2.50 -15.66 5.83
CA LEU A 129 3.25 -16.39 6.86
C LEU A 129 4.01 -17.62 6.32
N THR A 130 3.75 -18.00 5.08
CA THR A 130 4.50 -19.03 4.35
C THR A 130 5.33 -18.38 3.24
N PRO A 131 6.48 -18.95 2.85
CA PRO A 131 7.30 -18.39 1.80
C PRO A 131 6.54 -18.26 0.48
N VAL A 132 6.52 -17.05 -0.08
CA VAL A 132 5.91 -16.75 -1.38
C VAL A 132 6.99 -16.28 -2.35
N ARG A 133 6.78 -16.47 -3.65
CA ARG A 133 7.74 -16.04 -4.67
C ARG A 133 7.89 -14.52 -4.67
N LEU A 134 9.14 -14.06 -4.61
CA LEU A 134 9.48 -12.65 -4.61
C LEU A 134 10.49 -12.34 -5.72
N CYS A 135 10.41 -11.13 -6.26
CA CYS A 135 11.50 -10.60 -7.05
C CYS A 135 12.71 -10.30 -6.15
N THR A 136 13.92 -10.28 -6.71
CA THR A 136 15.16 -10.05 -5.94
C THR A 136 15.10 -8.85 -4.98
N PRO A 137 14.58 -7.66 -5.38
CA PRO A 137 14.42 -6.54 -4.45
C PRO A 137 13.46 -6.83 -3.30
N CYS A 138 12.31 -7.47 -3.59
CA CYS A 138 11.33 -7.80 -2.56
C CYS A 138 11.82 -8.89 -1.61
N ALA A 139 12.57 -9.88 -2.10
CA ALA A 139 13.16 -10.92 -1.28
C ALA A 139 14.19 -10.33 -0.31
N ALA A 140 15.08 -9.44 -0.79
CA ALA A 140 16.04 -8.75 0.07
C ALA A 140 15.35 -7.87 1.14
N GLN A 141 14.23 -7.24 0.80
CA GLN A 141 13.44 -6.45 1.75
C GLN A 141 12.72 -7.35 2.76
N ALA A 142 12.11 -8.44 2.30
CA ALA A 142 11.41 -9.41 3.15
C ALA A 142 12.36 -10.04 4.17
N ALA A 143 13.57 -10.44 3.75
CA ALA A 143 14.57 -11.00 4.65
C ALA A 143 14.93 -10.04 5.81
N ARG A 144 15.16 -8.75 5.50
CA ARG A 144 15.42 -7.73 6.54
C ARG A 144 14.23 -7.51 7.47
N GLU A 145 13.01 -7.50 6.93
CA GLU A 145 11.79 -7.37 7.73
C GLU A 145 11.59 -8.58 8.64
N ASN A 146 11.82 -9.79 8.14
CA ASN A 146 11.69 -11.03 8.90
C ASN A 146 12.73 -11.10 10.01
N GLU A 147 13.99 -10.74 9.73
CA GLU A 147 15.05 -10.61 10.76
C GLU A 147 14.63 -9.65 11.88
N PHE A 148 14.05 -8.50 11.53
CA PHE A 148 13.51 -7.55 12.49
C PHE A 148 12.42 -8.18 13.36
N TYR A 149 11.40 -8.78 12.74
CA TYR A 149 10.24 -9.33 13.44
C TYR A 149 10.61 -10.50 14.37
N GLU A 150 11.55 -11.34 13.96
CA GLU A 150 11.92 -12.55 14.69
C GLU A 150 12.94 -12.27 15.80
N THR A 151 13.94 -11.42 15.52
CA THR A 151 15.09 -11.23 16.42
C THR A 151 14.95 -9.97 17.27
N HIS A 152 14.54 -8.86 16.66
CA HIS A 152 14.64 -7.54 17.27
C HIS A 152 13.34 -7.07 17.93
N LEU A 153 12.20 -7.33 17.30
CA LEU A 153 10.91 -6.88 17.80
C LEU A 153 10.59 -7.42 19.21
N PRO A 154 10.79 -8.72 19.53
CA PRO A 154 10.51 -9.23 20.87
C PRO A 154 11.35 -8.56 21.95
N LEU A 155 12.63 -8.29 21.66
CA LEU A 155 13.54 -7.58 22.56
C LEU A 155 13.06 -6.14 22.82
N LEU A 156 12.67 -5.45 21.75
CA LEU A 156 12.21 -4.06 21.81
C LEU A 156 10.88 -3.93 22.57
N GLU A 157 9.92 -4.83 22.34
CA GLU A 157 8.59 -4.79 22.97
C GLU A 157 8.58 -5.29 24.42
N ALA A 158 9.40 -6.30 24.74
CA ALA A 158 9.61 -6.74 26.13
C ALA A 158 10.16 -5.58 26.98
N GLY A 159 11.06 -4.78 26.39
CA GLY A 159 11.71 -3.67 27.06
C GLY A 159 12.82 -4.11 28.02
N GLU A 160 13.61 -3.14 28.47
CA GLU A 160 14.76 -3.35 29.35
C GLU A 160 14.88 -2.18 30.32
N VAL A 161 15.39 -2.44 31.53
CA VAL A 161 15.80 -1.36 32.42
C VAL A 161 17.18 -0.85 31.99
N LEU A 162 17.25 0.41 31.59
CA LEU A 162 18.46 1.08 31.15
C LEU A 162 18.79 2.24 32.10
N ASN A 163 20.07 2.61 32.19
CA ASN A 163 20.46 3.82 32.89
C ASN A 163 20.47 4.98 31.91
N LYS A 164 19.56 5.94 32.09
CA LYS A 164 19.56 7.18 31.31
C LYS A 164 20.55 8.17 31.91
N HIS A 165 21.47 8.66 31.10
CA HIS A 165 22.36 9.77 31.45
C HIS A 165 21.67 11.10 31.14
N GLY A 166 21.61 11.97 32.15
CA GLY A 166 21.30 13.40 31.99
C GLY A 166 22.52 14.25 32.33
N LEU A 167 22.38 15.58 32.32
CA LEU A 167 23.49 16.50 32.60
C LEU A 167 24.13 16.31 33.99
N LEU A 168 23.35 15.92 35.01
CA LEU A 168 23.82 15.91 36.41
C LEU A 168 23.55 14.60 37.16
N ARG A 169 22.67 13.72 36.66
CA ARG A 169 22.27 12.49 37.38
C ARG A 169 21.99 11.34 36.42
N LYS A 170 22.42 10.14 36.81
CA LYS A 170 22.04 8.87 36.20
C LYS A 170 20.73 8.38 36.83
N ARG A 171 19.83 7.81 36.04
CA ARG A 171 18.53 7.31 36.51
C ARG A 171 18.17 6.00 35.80
N ALA A 172 17.69 5.02 36.55
CA ALA A 172 17.09 3.83 35.97
C ALA A 172 15.76 4.17 35.28
N VAL A 173 15.60 3.72 34.03
CA VAL A 173 14.38 3.90 33.25
C VAL A 173 13.98 2.57 32.64
N GLN A 174 12.68 2.27 32.66
CA GLN A 174 12.13 1.22 31.82
C GLN A 174 12.06 1.77 30.39
N PHE A 175 12.76 1.12 29.46
CA PHE A 175 12.83 1.50 28.06
C PHE A 175 12.17 0.42 27.21
N ARG A 176 11.21 0.78 26.34
CA ARG A 176 10.48 -0.17 25.49
C ARG A 176 10.03 0.47 24.18
N PHE A 177 9.83 -0.35 23.17
CA PHE A 177 9.22 0.06 21.91
C PHE A 177 7.71 -0.16 21.95
N ILE A 178 6.97 0.80 21.38
CA ILE A 178 5.53 0.70 21.16
C ILE A 178 5.29 0.68 19.67
N ARG A 179 5.14 -0.53 19.11
CA ARG A 179 4.99 -0.78 17.67
C ARG A 179 3.86 0.01 17.03
N SER A 180 2.68 0.03 17.65
CA SER A 180 1.48 0.71 17.13
C SER A 180 1.65 2.22 16.92
N LYS A 181 2.57 2.84 17.67
CA LYS A 181 2.88 4.27 17.59
C LYS A 181 4.22 4.55 16.93
N SER A 182 5.03 3.53 16.61
CA SER A 182 6.40 3.67 16.14
C SER A 182 7.26 4.59 17.04
N ILE A 183 7.10 4.46 18.37
CA ILE A 183 7.85 5.25 19.35
C ILE A 183 8.65 4.37 20.30
N LEU A 184 9.83 4.84 20.68
CA LEU A 184 10.60 4.33 21.82
C LEU A 184 10.16 5.11 23.06
N GLN A 185 9.54 4.41 24.01
CA GLN A 185 9.02 4.97 25.23
C GLN A 185 9.98 4.68 26.39
N TYR A 186 10.19 5.67 27.26
CA TYR A 186 10.89 5.45 28.52
C TYR A 186 10.28 6.21 29.69
N GLN A 187 10.31 5.58 30.86
CA GLN A 187 9.82 6.16 32.11
C GLN A 187 10.75 5.78 33.26
N ARG A 188 10.93 6.67 34.23
CA ARG A 188 11.75 6.38 35.40
C ARG A 188 11.11 5.25 36.21
N ILE A 189 11.95 4.33 36.67
CA ILE A 189 11.56 3.24 37.56
C ILE A 189 12.38 3.32 38.84
N ASP A 190 11.72 3.13 39.97
CA ASP A 190 12.35 2.85 41.24
C ASP A 190 12.60 1.34 41.32
N MET A 191 13.87 0.94 41.40
CA MET A 191 14.25 -0.48 41.39
C MET A 191 13.92 -1.20 42.69
N GLU A 192 13.88 -0.47 43.81
CA GLU A 192 13.60 -1.05 45.13
C GLU A 192 12.11 -1.30 45.29
N LEU A 193 11.29 -0.33 44.88
CA LEU A 193 9.83 -0.39 45.02
C LEU A 193 9.13 -0.97 43.78
N ARG A 194 9.85 -1.16 42.67
CA ARG A 194 9.30 -1.51 41.33
C ARG A 194 8.16 -0.57 40.89
N GLN A 195 8.25 0.69 41.30
CA GLN A 195 7.24 1.71 41.00
C GLN A 195 7.73 2.63 39.89
N PHE A 196 6.83 2.98 38.97
CA PHE A 196 7.10 3.98 37.94
C PHE A 196 6.93 5.39 38.51
N HIS A 197 7.79 6.30 38.07
CA HIS A 197 7.81 7.67 38.58
C HIS A 197 7.93 8.70 37.45
N GLY A 198 7.25 9.84 37.63
CA GLY A 198 7.28 10.97 36.70
C GLY A 198 6.69 10.65 35.33
N ASP A 199 6.90 11.59 34.40
CA ASP A 199 6.30 11.53 33.07
C ASP A 199 6.91 10.44 32.19
N ILE A 200 6.04 9.85 31.37
CA ILE A 200 6.44 9.05 30.23
C ILE A 200 7.06 9.96 29.16
N LYS A 201 8.26 9.62 28.72
CA LYS A 201 8.92 10.26 27.58
C LYS A 201 8.88 9.33 26.37
N ALA A 202 8.86 9.91 25.18
CA ALA A 202 8.79 9.18 23.93
C ALA A 202 9.73 9.79 22.90
N ILE A 203 10.41 8.92 22.15
CA ILE A 203 11.26 9.25 21.01
C ILE A 203 10.60 8.64 19.78
N SER A 204 10.13 9.47 18.86
CA SER A 204 9.57 8.98 17.60
C SER A 204 10.66 8.36 16.74
N LEU A 205 10.44 7.14 16.20
CA LEU A 205 11.37 6.53 15.25
C LEU A 205 11.59 7.43 14.02
N ASP A 206 10.58 8.19 13.61
CA ASP A 206 10.62 9.06 12.44
C ASP A 206 11.56 10.27 12.64
N MET A 207 11.87 10.62 13.90
CA MET A 207 12.78 11.71 14.24
C MET A 207 14.23 11.24 14.43
N ILE A 208 14.48 9.92 14.53
CA ILE A 208 15.80 9.37 14.83
C ILE A 208 16.72 9.46 13.60
N THR A 209 17.74 10.30 13.67
CA THR A 209 18.73 10.49 12.61
C THR A 209 19.94 9.58 12.78
N SER A 210 20.32 9.25 14.02
CA SER A 210 21.51 8.44 14.32
C SER A 210 21.32 7.62 15.60
N VAL A 211 21.82 6.37 15.57
CA VAL A 211 21.98 5.51 16.75
C VAL A 211 23.37 4.93 16.74
N ARG A 212 24.16 5.18 17.79
CA ARG A 212 25.58 4.78 17.85
C ARG A 212 26.00 4.41 19.27
N GLU A 213 26.95 3.47 19.38
CA GLU A 213 27.68 3.26 20.62
C GLU A 213 28.65 4.44 20.82
N ALA A 214 28.70 5.01 22.02
CA ALA A 214 29.60 6.12 22.34
C ALA A 214 29.90 6.19 23.83
N ALA A 215 31.01 6.83 24.18
CA ALA A 215 31.29 7.20 25.56
C ALA A 215 30.18 8.15 26.06
N LEU A 216 29.61 7.82 27.22
CA LEU A 216 28.49 8.56 27.77
C LEU A 216 28.94 9.90 28.36
N ASP A 217 30.11 9.90 29.02
CA ASP A 217 30.70 11.06 29.68
C ASP A 217 32.14 11.30 29.14
N LYS A 218 32.58 12.56 29.04
CA LYS A 218 33.93 12.92 28.56
C LYS A 218 35.04 12.58 29.56
N GLU A 219 34.69 12.51 30.85
CA GLU A 219 35.65 12.32 31.95
C GLU A 219 35.72 10.88 32.47
N ASN A 220 34.66 10.08 32.28
CA ASN A 220 34.65 8.66 32.62
C ASN A 220 33.97 7.88 31.47
N PRO A 221 34.75 7.19 30.60
CA PRO A 221 34.24 6.60 29.38
C PRO A 221 33.52 5.27 29.65
N SER A 222 32.42 5.30 30.41
CA SER A 222 31.47 4.18 30.40
C SER A 222 30.84 4.12 29.01
N LEU A 223 31.02 2.99 28.32
CA LEU A 223 30.55 2.79 26.94
C LEU A 223 29.05 2.49 26.95
N GLY A 224 28.26 3.43 26.44
CA GLY A 224 26.82 3.28 26.26
C GLY A 224 26.41 3.52 24.82
N PHE A 225 25.15 3.90 24.62
CA PHE A 225 24.63 4.25 23.31
C PHE A 225 23.85 5.56 23.32
N VAL A 226 23.87 6.22 22.17
CA VAL A 226 23.28 7.53 21.94
C VAL A 226 22.30 7.44 20.79
N ILE A 227 21.08 7.90 21.05
CA ILE A 227 20.02 8.11 20.07
C ILE A 227 19.91 9.61 19.83
N VAL A 228 20.11 10.05 18.59
CA VAL A 228 19.90 11.44 18.17
C VAL A 228 18.55 11.51 17.48
N ALA A 229 17.64 12.33 18.00
CA ALA A 229 16.30 12.52 17.47
C ALA A 229 15.96 14.00 17.34
N GLY A 230 15.87 14.51 16.11
CA GLY A 230 15.83 15.96 15.87
C GLY A 230 17.04 16.65 16.50
N ASP A 231 16.78 17.62 17.37
CA ASP A 231 17.80 18.40 18.10
C ASP A 231 18.18 17.77 19.46
N GLU A 232 17.55 16.66 19.85
CA GLU A 232 17.78 16.01 21.14
C GLU A 232 18.76 14.84 21.03
N GLU A 233 19.69 14.76 22.00
CA GLU A 233 20.53 13.58 22.23
C GLU A 233 20.09 12.82 23.49
N HIS A 234 19.73 11.55 23.31
CA HIS A 234 19.36 10.65 24.41
C HIS A 234 20.47 9.63 24.63
N ARG A 235 21.07 9.67 25.83
CA ARG A 235 22.19 8.82 26.24
C ARG A 235 21.72 7.74 27.20
N PHE A 236 22.03 6.49 26.89
CA PHE A 236 21.62 5.31 27.65
C PHE A 236 22.80 4.37 27.87
N ASP A 237 22.82 3.75 29.04
CA ASP A 237 23.72 2.65 29.37
C ASP A 237 22.90 1.37 29.56
N ALA A 238 23.37 0.29 28.93
CA ALA A 238 22.73 -1.01 29.05
C ALA A 238 23.46 -1.86 30.12
N PRO A 239 22.78 -2.83 30.75
CA PRO A 239 23.39 -3.64 31.81
C PRO A 239 24.66 -4.39 31.38
N THR A 240 24.75 -4.74 30.09
CA THR A 240 25.91 -5.46 29.52
C THR A 240 26.26 -4.93 28.13
N ALA A 241 27.50 -5.16 27.71
CA ALA A 241 27.97 -4.82 26.37
C ALA A 241 27.16 -5.53 25.27
N LEU A 242 26.80 -6.80 25.49
CA LEU A 242 25.95 -7.56 24.57
C LEU A 242 24.58 -6.91 24.40
N LYS A 243 23.92 -6.55 25.52
CA LYS A 243 22.62 -5.87 25.50
C LYS A 243 22.70 -4.52 24.80
N ARG A 244 23.78 -3.75 25.03
CA ARG A 244 24.02 -2.48 24.34
C ARG A 244 24.04 -2.67 22.83
N THR A 245 24.84 -3.60 22.32
CA THR A 245 24.93 -3.87 20.88
C THR A 245 23.60 -4.38 20.32
N GLN A 246 22.90 -5.27 21.05
CA GLN A 246 21.56 -5.75 20.66
C GLN A 246 20.55 -4.61 20.54
N TRP A 247 20.49 -3.69 21.51
CA TRP A 247 19.59 -2.54 21.48
C TRP A 247 19.94 -1.58 20.34
N VAL A 248 21.22 -1.29 20.11
CA VAL A 248 21.66 -0.43 19.00
C VAL A 248 21.27 -1.05 17.65
N GLN A 249 21.52 -2.34 17.46
CA GLN A 249 21.14 -3.06 16.24
C GLN A 249 19.62 -3.11 16.07
N ALA A 250 18.89 -3.42 17.13
CA ALA A 250 17.43 -3.51 17.10
C ALA A 250 16.77 -2.17 16.73
N ILE A 251 17.24 -1.05 17.30
CA ILE A 251 16.71 0.28 16.97
C ILE A 251 17.05 0.67 15.53
N ARG A 252 18.27 0.37 15.06
CA ARG A 252 18.65 0.59 13.66
C ARG A 252 17.75 -0.20 12.71
N CYS A 253 17.55 -1.48 12.99
CA CYS A 253 16.69 -2.35 12.20
C CYS A 253 15.23 -1.87 12.21
N ALA A 254 14.71 -1.46 13.37
CA ALA A 254 13.39 -0.85 13.48
C ALA A 254 13.24 0.42 12.61
N ARG A 255 14.27 1.28 12.61
CA ARG A 255 14.31 2.49 11.77
C ARG A 255 14.34 2.13 10.29
N ASP A 256 15.13 1.14 9.89
CA ASP A 256 15.27 0.75 8.49
C ASP A 256 13.96 0.14 7.96
N VAL A 257 13.27 -0.69 8.76
CA VAL A 257 11.92 -1.19 8.45
C VAL A 257 10.91 -0.03 8.34
N ARG A 258 10.94 0.92 9.28
CA ARG A 258 10.05 2.10 9.25
C ARG A 258 10.30 2.97 8.02
N ASN A 259 11.57 3.22 7.67
CA ASN A 259 11.95 3.99 6.50
C ASN A 259 11.48 3.32 5.20
N ALA A 260 11.60 2.00 5.10
CA ALA A 260 11.10 1.25 3.95
C ALA A 260 9.57 1.32 3.82
N LEU A 261 8.84 1.27 4.94
CA LEU A 261 7.39 1.46 4.95
C LEU A 261 7.01 2.88 4.48
N ILE A 262 7.65 3.92 5.02
CA ILE A 262 7.43 5.31 4.60
C ILE A 262 7.74 5.49 3.11
N ALA A 263 8.84 4.92 2.62
CA ALA A 263 9.20 4.99 1.21
C ALA A 263 8.13 4.34 0.31
N SER A 264 7.62 3.17 0.70
CA SER A 264 6.53 2.49 0.01
C SER A 264 5.23 3.32 0.02
N GLU A 265 4.86 3.92 1.14
CA GLU A 265 3.69 4.80 1.24
C GLU A 265 3.83 6.05 0.35
N ARG A 266 5.02 6.66 0.34
CA ARG A 266 5.32 7.81 -0.53
C ARG A 266 5.22 7.44 -2.00
N GLU A 267 5.73 6.28 -2.41
CA GLU A 267 5.62 5.79 -3.78
C GLU A 267 4.15 5.57 -4.18
N LYS A 268 3.35 4.92 -3.32
CA LYS A 268 1.91 4.73 -3.55
C LYS A 268 1.20 6.08 -3.74
N ARG A 269 1.46 7.04 -2.86
CA ARG A 269 0.87 8.38 -2.94
C ARG A 269 1.30 9.12 -4.21
N ALA A 270 2.57 9.03 -4.60
CA ALA A 270 3.07 9.64 -5.83
C ALA A 270 2.38 9.07 -7.08
N ARG A 271 2.10 7.76 -7.10
CA ARG A 271 1.36 7.12 -8.21
C ARG A 271 -0.09 7.60 -8.29
N LEU A 272 -0.77 7.70 -7.15
CA LEU A 272 -2.15 8.22 -7.10
C LEU A 272 -2.21 9.66 -7.63
N LEU A 273 -1.30 10.52 -7.17
CA LEU A 273 -1.20 11.90 -7.65
C LEU A 273 -0.88 11.96 -9.15
N ALA A 274 -0.04 11.06 -9.66
CA ALA A 274 0.26 10.98 -11.10
C ALA A 274 -0.99 10.60 -11.91
N GLN A 275 -1.81 9.68 -11.40
CA GLN A 275 -3.06 9.28 -12.03
C GLN A 275 -4.08 10.43 -12.04
N GLU A 276 -4.30 11.08 -10.89
CA GLU A 276 -5.19 12.25 -10.80
C GLU A 276 -4.75 13.37 -11.75
N ASN A 277 -3.44 13.63 -11.83
CA ASN A 277 -2.89 14.63 -12.75
C ASN A 277 -3.11 14.26 -14.23
N ASP A 278 -3.03 12.98 -14.59
CA ASP A 278 -3.32 12.51 -15.95
C ASP A 278 -4.81 12.66 -16.30
N GLU A 279 -5.70 12.36 -15.35
CA GLU A 279 -7.15 12.57 -15.50
C GLU A 279 -7.50 14.05 -15.67
N ILE A 280 -6.90 14.93 -14.86
CA ILE A 280 -7.07 16.39 -14.99
C ILE A 280 -6.60 16.87 -16.36
N LYS A 281 -5.45 16.38 -16.86
CA LYS A 281 -4.94 16.71 -18.19
C LYS A 281 -5.91 16.28 -19.29
N LYS A 282 -6.41 15.04 -19.24
CA LYS A 282 -7.40 14.53 -20.20
C LYS A 282 -8.67 15.36 -20.20
N MET A 283 -9.16 15.76 -19.02
CA MET A 283 -10.33 16.61 -18.90
C MET A 283 -10.08 18.01 -19.47
N ALA A 284 -8.93 18.62 -19.18
CA ALA A 284 -8.53 19.92 -19.73
C ALA A 284 -8.41 19.89 -21.26
N ASP A 285 -7.81 18.83 -21.82
CA ASP A 285 -7.70 18.64 -23.27
C ASP A 285 -9.07 18.46 -23.91
N THR A 286 -9.98 17.74 -23.24
CA THR A 286 -11.35 17.55 -23.71
C THR A 286 -12.11 18.89 -23.74
N MET A 287 -11.99 19.68 -22.67
CA MET A 287 -12.60 21.01 -22.59
C MET A 287 -12.06 21.94 -23.68
N ARG A 288 -10.75 21.95 -23.89
CA ARG A 288 -10.12 22.76 -24.95
C ARG A 288 -10.66 22.38 -26.34
N ARG A 289 -10.76 21.08 -26.65
CA ARG A 289 -11.33 20.63 -27.94
C ARG A 289 -12.79 21.06 -28.12
N LEU A 290 -13.58 21.09 -27.04
CA LEU A 290 -14.96 21.58 -27.09
C LEU A 290 -15.03 23.09 -27.34
N GLU A 291 -14.15 23.87 -26.71
CA GLU A 291 -14.02 25.31 -26.93
C GLU A 291 -13.60 25.63 -28.37
N ASP A 292 -12.57 24.96 -28.89
CA ASP A 292 -12.10 25.10 -30.27
C ASP A 292 -13.21 24.77 -31.27
N ARG A 293 -13.96 23.69 -31.02
CA ARG A 293 -15.10 23.30 -31.86
C ARG A 293 -16.22 24.35 -31.82
N LYS A 294 -16.53 24.91 -30.65
CA LYS A 294 -17.52 25.98 -30.49
C LYS A 294 -17.08 27.26 -31.21
N ALA A 295 -15.81 27.63 -31.11
CA ALA A 295 -15.24 28.78 -31.82
C ALA A 295 -15.31 28.59 -33.34
N SER A 296 -14.91 27.42 -33.85
CA SER A 296 -15.00 27.08 -35.27
C SER A 296 -16.44 27.15 -35.81
N PHE A 297 -17.42 26.62 -35.08
CA PHE A 297 -18.84 26.76 -35.46
C PHE A 297 -19.31 28.22 -35.47
N HIS A 298 -18.83 29.03 -34.53
CA HIS A 298 -19.15 30.46 -34.48
C HIS A 298 -18.56 31.20 -35.68
N GLU A 299 -17.30 30.95 -36.01
CA GLU A 299 -16.60 31.52 -37.16
C GLU A 299 -17.25 31.12 -38.49
N ASP A 300 -17.58 29.84 -38.70
CA ASP A 300 -18.27 29.38 -39.90
C ASP A 300 -19.63 30.08 -40.09
N ARG A 301 -20.37 30.28 -38.99
CA ARG A 301 -21.65 30.99 -39.02
C ARG A 301 -21.48 32.46 -39.38
N LEU A 302 -20.44 33.12 -38.88
CA LEU A 302 -20.12 34.51 -39.23
C LEU A 302 -19.71 34.62 -40.71
N ARG A 303 -18.86 33.70 -41.19
CA ARG A 303 -18.44 33.61 -42.60
C ARG A 303 -19.62 33.47 -43.54
N LYS A 304 -20.50 32.48 -43.31
CA LYS A 304 -21.72 32.28 -44.13
C LYS A 304 -22.64 33.49 -44.14
N ARG A 305 -22.75 34.23 -43.02
CA ARG A 305 -23.51 35.49 -42.96
C ARG A 305 -22.86 36.59 -43.78
N ALA A 306 -21.53 36.70 -43.76
CA ALA A 306 -20.79 37.67 -44.56
C ALA A 306 -20.93 37.38 -46.07
N GLU A 307 -20.72 36.13 -46.48
CA GLU A 307 -20.91 35.67 -47.87
C GLU A 307 -22.33 35.96 -48.37
N ARG A 308 -23.36 35.69 -47.55
CA ARG A 308 -24.75 36.01 -47.90
C ARG A 308 -24.98 37.51 -48.06
N ARG A 309 -24.39 38.35 -47.20
CA ARG A 309 -24.47 39.82 -47.32
C ARG A 309 -23.80 40.31 -48.60
N GLU A 310 -22.66 39.74 -48.95
CA GLU A 310 -21.92 40.08 -50.17
C GLU A 310 -22.66 39.65 -51.44
N SER A 311 -23.20 38.42 -51.45
CA SER A 311 -24.05 37.93 -52.54
C SER A 311 -25.29 38.81 -52.74
N LEU A 312 -25.94 39.25 -51.66
CA LEU A 312 -27.06 40.18 -51.74
C LEU A 312 -26.62 41.55 -52.29
N ARG A 313 -25.47 42.10 -51.86
CA ARG A 313 -24.92 43.35 -52.44
C ARG A 313 -24.69 43.23 -53.94
N ALA A 314 -24.07 42.13 -54.38
CA ALA A 314 -23.79 41.88 -55.79
C ALA A 314 -25.09 41.74 -56.61
N LYS A 315 -26.09 41.04 -56.08
CA LYS A 315 -27.38 40.82 -56.75
C LYS A 315 -28.21 42.11 -56.93
N TYR A 316 -28.13 43.03 -55.97
CA TYR A 316 -28.94 44.26 -55.98
C TYR A 316 -28.12 45.51 -56.32
N SER A 317 -26.87 45.38 -56.78
CA SER A 317 -25.97 46.50 -57.15
C SER A 317 -25.88 47.61 -56.10
N VAL A 318 -25.97 47.26 -54.80
CA VAL A 318 -25.95 48.25 -53.72
C VAL A 318 -24.52 48.73 -53.52
N SER A 319 -24.16 49.85 -54.15
CA SER A 319 -22.88 50.52 -53.95
C SER A 319 -22.78 50.98 -52.49
N SER A 320 -21.62 50.74 -51.87
CA SER A 320 -21.37 51.25 -50.52
C SER A 320 -21.38 52.77 -50.55
N ALA A 321 -22.40 53.39 -49.97
CA ALA A 321 -22.33 54.79 -49.59
C ALA A 321 -21.27 54.91 -48.50
N THR A 322 -20.03 55.16 -48.90
CA THR A 322 -19.02 55.79 -48.05
C THR A 322 -19.56 57.16 -47.71
N SER A 323 -19.92 57.34 -46.44
CA SER A 323 -20.13 58.63 -45.82
C SER A 323 -18.86 59.47 -45.99
N ALA A 324 -18.92 60.41 -46.94
CA ALA A 324 -18.15 61.64 -46.86
C ALA A 324 -18.87 62.58 -45.90
N SER A 325 -18.10 63.22 -45.00
CA SER A 325 -18.37 64.30 -44.04
C SER A 325 -18.13 63.88 -42.60
#